data_AF-A0A2D8RTP5-F1
#
_entry.id   AF-A0A2D8RTP5-F1
#
_cell.length_a   1.000
_cell.length_b   1.000
_cell.length_c   1.000
_cell.angle_alpha   90.00
_cell.angle_beta   90.00
_cell.angle_gamma   90.00
#
_symmetry.space_group_name_H-M   'P 1'
#
loop_
_entity.id
_entity.type
_entity.pdbx_description
1 polymer ?
#
loop_
_entity_poly.entity_id
_entity_poly.type
_entity_poly.pdbx_seq_one_letter_code
_entity_poly.pdbx_strand_id
1 'polypeptide(L)' 'MSAKDGFARSKQRRDENAAGVQADDRQEQYYDMLAARLEGLLNEIEKSGLPSEDDLVKRLRALQREVSDRS' A
#
# COMPACT_ATOMS: atom_id res chain seq x y z
N MET A 1 -14.21 47.78 36.46
CA MET A 1 -12.98 47.41 35.72
C MET A 1 -13.27 46.15 34.95
N SER A 2 -13.28 46.25 33.61
CA SER A 2 -13.64 45.17 32.69
C SER A 2 -12.52 44.12 32.60
N ALA A 3 -12.86 42.85 32.81
CA ALA A 3 -12.02 41.74 32.41
C ALA A 3 -12.14 41.59 30.89
N LYS A 4 -11.04 41.91 30.20
CA LYS A 4 -10.89 41.85 28.75
C LYS A 4 -11.01 40.43 28.23
N ASP A 5 -11.69 40.33 27.10
CA ASP A 5 -11.69 39.24 26.14
C ASP A 5 -10.31 38.63 25.90
N GLY A 6 -10.28 37.31 25.83
CA GLY A 6 -9.14 36.50 25.41
C GLY A 6 -9.60 35.33 24.55
N PHE A 7 -10.47 35.59 23.57
CA PHE A 7 -10.76 34.64 22.49
C PHE A 7 -9.51 34.43 21.64
N ALA A 8 -8.81 33.31 21.84
CA ALA A 8 -7.85 32.77 20.87
C ALA A 8 -7.73 31.25 20.99
N ARG A 9 -8.88 30.54 21.01
CA ARG A 9 -8.94 29.10 20.78
C ARG A 9 -8.94 28.85 19.28
N SER A 10 -7.76 28.92 18.64
CA SER A 10 -7.59 28.54 17.23
C SER A 10 -6.13 28.20 16.92
N LYS A 11 -5.66 27.05 17.40
CA LYS A 11 -4.69 26.25 16.64
C LYS A 11 -5.38 24.97 16.21
N GLN A 12 -6.20 25.18 15.19
CA GLN A 12 -6.89 24.19 14.39
C GLN A 12 -5.85 23.25 13.77
N ARG A 13 -5.99 21.97 14.13
CA ARG A 13 -5.48 20.76 13.47
C ARG A 13 -5.05 21.00 12.02
N ARG A 14 -3.74 20.97 11.76
CA ARG A 14 -3.19 20.92 10.39
C ARG A 14 -2.06 19.91 10.20
N ASP A 15 -1.81 19.02 11.16
CA ASP A 15 -0.73 18.03 11.05
C ASP A 15 -1.23 16.57 11.08
N GLU A 16 -2.53 16.32 10.99
CA GLU A 16 -3.07 14.96 10.86
C GLU A 16 -3.18 14.50 9.39
N ASN A 17 -3.24 15.44 8.42
CA ASN A 17 -3.37 15.10 6.99
C ASN A 17 -2.03 14.82 6.29
N ALA A 18 -0.93 15.46 6.69
CA ALA A 18 0.38 15.23 6.04
C ALA A 18 0.98 13.86 6.42
N ALA A 19 0.68 13.37 7.63
CA ALA A 19 1.08 12.03 8.07
C ALA A 19 0.26 10.92 7.38
N GLY A 20 -1.02 11.20 7.05
CA GLY A 20 -1.88 10.27 6.31
C GLY A 20 -1.43 10.10 4.85
N VAL A 21 -1.12 11.19 4.16
CA VAL A 21 -0.65 11.15 2.76
C VAL A 21 0.71 10.45 2.63
N GLN A 22 1.67 10.72 3.52
CA GLN A 22 2.96 10.01 3.49
C GLN A 22 2.85 8.52 3.87
N ALA A 23 1.84 8.13 4.64
CA ALA A 23 1.59 6.73 4.95
C ALA A 23 0.96 6.00 3.76
N ASP A 24 0.05 6.65 3.03
CA ASP A 24 -0.54 6.15 1.78
C ASP A 24 0.53 5.96 0.70
N ASP A 25 1.38 6.97 0.46
CA ASP A 25 2.43 6.90 -0.57
C ASP A 25 3.40 5.73 -0.31
N ARG A 26 3.72 5.45 0.95
CA ARG A 26 4.60 4.33 1.34
C ARG A 26 3.90 2.98 1.20
N GLN A 27 2.59 2.95 1.43
CA GLN A 27 1.79 1.76 1.32
C GLN A 27 1.61 1.37 -0.15
N GLU A 28 1.32 2.34 -1.02
CA GLU A 28 1.30 2.15 -2.48
C GLU A 28 2.64 1.62 -2.99
N GLN A 29 3.76 2.26 -2.64
CA GLN A 29 5.10 1.80 -3.02
C GLN A 29 5.41 0.37 -2.53
N TYR A 30 4.90 -0.01 -1.35
CA TYR A 30 5.06 -1.35 -0.83
C TYR A 30 4.29 -2.37 -1.67
N TYR A 31 3.03 -2.08 -2.02
CA TYR A 31 2.22 -2.95 -2.84
C TYR A 31 2.74 -3.05 -4.29
N ASP A 32 3.26 -1.95 -4.85
CA ASP A 32 3.96 -1.95 -6.15
C ASP A 32 5.18 -2.88 -6.14
N MET A 33 6.05 -2.74 -5.14
CA MET A 33 7.23 -3.59 -5.01
C MET A 33 6.83 -5.06 -4.84
N LEU A 34 5.77 -5.33 -4.08
CA LEU A 34 5.25 -6.67 -3.87
C LEU A 34 4.68 -7.26 -5.16
N ALA A 35 3.92 -6.48 -5.94
CA ALA A 35 3.39 -6.88 -7.24
C ALA A 35 4.52 -7.28 -8.19
N ALA A 36 5.54 -6.42 -8.33
CA ALA A 36 6.69 -6.68 -9.19
C ALA A 36 7.46 -7.94 -8.75
N ARG A 37 7.59 -8.17 -7.43
CA ARG A 37 8.26 -9.36 -6.91
C ARG A 37 7.48 -10.65 -7.21
N LEU A 38 6.15 -10.61 -7.08
CA LEU A 38 5.28 -11.74 -7.37
C LEU A 38 5.28 -12.08 -8.87
N GLU A 39 5.27 -11.07 -9.74
CA GLU A 39 5.42 -11.24 -11.19
C GLU A 39 6.76 -11.90 -11.54
N GLY A 40 7.87 -11.45 -10.93
CA GLY A 40 9.19 -12.05 -11.11
C GLY A 40 9.23 -13.53 -10.74
N LEU A 41 8.64 -13.89 -9.60
CA LEU A 41 8.55 -15.30 -9.15
C LEU A 41 7.72 -16.15 -10.12
N LEU A 42 6.60 -15.63 -10.63
CA LEU A 42 5.79 -16.34 -11.62
C LEU A 42 6.55 -16.58 -12.92
N ASN A 43 7.35 -15.61 -13.37
CA ASN A 43 8.22 -15.74 -14.55
C ASN A 43 9.34 -16.77 -14.33
N GLU A 44 9.93 -16.84 -13.13
CA GLU A 44 10.92 -17.86 -12.79
C GLU A 44 10.30 -19.26 -12.76
N ILE A 45 9.10 -19.40 -12.19
CA ILE A 45 8.33 -20.65 -12.17
C ILE A 45 8.04 -21.11 -13.60
N GLU A 46 7.60 -20.22 -14.48
CA GLU A 46 7.35 -20.54 -15.88
C GLU A 46 8.63 -21.04 -16.58
N LYS A 47 9.77 -20.38 -16.35
CA LYS A 47 11.08 -20.80 -16.88
C LYS A 47 11.56 -22.14 -16.31
N SER A 48 11.19 -22.46 -15.08
CA SER A 48 11.54 -23.74 -14.44
C SER A 48 10.76 -24.94 -14.98
N GLY A 49 9.72 -24.68 -15.79
CA GLY A 49 8.87 -25.74 -16.36
C GLY A 49 7.87 -26.34 -15.37
N LEU A 50 7.64 -25.67 -14.23
CA LEU A 50 6.58 -26.05 -13.31
C LEU A 50 5.22 -25.96 -14.01
N PRO A 51 4.35 -26.98 -13.85
CA PRO A 51 3.06 -26.98 -14.51
C PRO A 51 2.21 -25.82 -13.98
N SER A 52 1.57 -25.09 -14.89
CA SER A 52 0.70 -23.97 -14.53
C SER A 52 -0.54 -24.39 -13.73
N GLU A 53 -0.85 -25.70 -13.75
CA GLU A 53 -1.92 -26.30 -12.97
C GLU A 53 -1.53 -26.62 -11.52
N ASP A 54 -0.27 -26.44 -11.15
CA ASP A 54 0.18 -26.60 -9.78
C ASP A 54 -0.58 -25.64 -8.85
N ASP A 55 -1.12 -26.19 -7.76
CA ASP A 55 -1.96 -25.44 -6.82
C ASP A 55 -1.22 -24.28 -6.15
N LEU A 56 0.10 -24.39 -5.97
CA LEU A 56 0.94 -23.31 -5.46
C LEU A 56 1.06 -22.19 -6.50
N VAL A 57 1.23 -22.54 -7.77
CA VAL A 57 1.30 -21.57 -8.88
C VAL A 57 -0.04 -20.84 -9.05
N LYS A 58 -1.17 -21.56 -8.93
CA LYS A 58 -2.51 -20.94 -8.95
C LYS A 58 -2.70 -19.95 -7.78
N ARG A 59 -2.32 -20.34 -6.56
CA ARG A 59 -2.39 -19.46 -5.38
C ARG A 59 -1.50 -18.24 -5.54
N LEU A 60 -0.31 -18.40 -6.09
CA LEU A 60 0.62 -17.30 -6.33
C LEU A 60 0.07 -16.31 -7.39
N ARG A 61 -0.56 -16.82 -8.45
CA ARG A 61 -1.25 -15.96 -9.45
C ARG A 61 -2.44 -15.22 -8.85
N ALA A 62 -3.23 -15.88 -8.00
CA ALA A 62 -4.33 -15.22 -7.30
C ALA A 62 -3.82 -14.09 -6.38
N LEU A 63 -2.76 -14.37 -5.61
CA LEU A 63 -2.12 -13.37 -4.75
C LEU A 63 -1.55 -12.19 -5.54
N GLN A 64 -0.90 -12.45 -6.68
CA GLN A 64 -0.38 -11.40 -7.55
C GLN A 64 -1.50 -10.46 -8.03
N ARG A 65 -2.65 -11.01 -8.44
CA ARG A 65 -3.82 -10.20 -8.82
C ARG A 65 -4.36 -9.38 -7.66
N GLU A 66 -4.53 -9.98 -6.48
CA GLU A 66 -5.03 -9.28 -5.30
C GLU A 66 -4.12 -8.13 -4.85
N VAL A 67 -2.81 -8.29 -5.03
CA VAL A 67 -1.82 -7.26 -4.73
C VAL A 67 -1.84 -6.16 -5.79
N SER A 68 -1.90 -6.52 -7.07
CA SER A 68 -1.98 -5.57 -8.18
C SER A 68 -3.29 -4.78 -8.22
N ASP A 69 -4.38 -5.30 -7.70
CA ASP A 69 -5.65 -4.57 -7.59
C ASP A 69 -5.66 -3.57 -6.40
N ARG A 70 -4.66 -3.67 -5.51
CA ARG A 70 -4.51 -2.82 -4.30
C ARG A 70 -3.41 -1.77 -4.42
N SER A 71 -2.47 -1.95 -5.35
CA SER A 71 -1.55 -0.93 -5.84
C SER A 71 -2.26 -0.01 -6.84
#